data_AF-A0A440IAR0-F1
#
_entry.id   AF-A0A440IAR0-F1
#
_cell.length_a   1.000
_cell.length_b   1.000
_cell.length_c   1.000
_cell.angle_alpha   90.00
_cell.angle_beta   90.00
_cell.angle_gamma   90.00
#
_symmetry.space_group_name_H-M   'P 1'
#
loop_
_entity.id
_entity.type
_entity.pdbx_description
1 polymer ?
#
loop_
_entity_poly.entity_id
_entity_poly.type
_entity_poly.pdbx_seq_one_letter_code
_entity_poly.pdbx_strand_id
1 'polypeptide(L)'
;MKAMVWLNEGEGVTQSFIDKVTPFLGNPKVYGFFLVDEPDPTGQYHTQVDAEDLKAESDWIHARMPDAKTFITAMDMGSAENPDFSNTYNYDNTHIDLFGISAYPVRTGTDTVDYDMIDRTVAAAVESGIPVSQIVPVHQTFGGGNWTTNTGGKYVMPTTDQLQTMM
;
A
#
# COMPACT_ATOMS: atom_id res chain seq x y z
N MET A 1 12.90 17.70 7.33
CA MET A 1 12.54 16.43 6.68
C MET A 1 12.08 15.46 7.76
N LYS A 2 10.93 14.81 7.56
CA LYS A 2 10.41 13.74 8.44
C LYS A 2 10.47 12.40 7.68
N ALA A 3 10.46 11.28 8.39
CA ALA A 3 10.57 9.94 7.82
C ALA A 3 9.33 9.09 8.10
N MET A 4 9.00 8.20 7.17
CA MET A 4 8.09 7.08 7.38
C MET A 4 8.92 5.88 7.85
N VAL A 5 8.52 5.23 8.94
CA VAL A 5 9.21 4.07 9.50
C VAL A 5 8.55 2.79 8.99
N TRP A 6 9.32 1.92 8.33
CA TRP A 6 8.83 0.60 7.91
C TRP A 6 8.83 -0.38 9.07
N LEU A 7 7.67 -0.98 9.36
CA LEU A 7 7.48 -1.93 10.46
C LEU A 7 7.44 -3.38 9.98
N ASN A 8 6.75 -3.66 8.86
CA ASN A 8 6.40 -5.01 8.44
C ASN A 8 5.71 -5.80 9.56
N GLU A 9 4.63 -5.24 10.09
CA GLU A 9 3.80 -5.77 11.19
C GLU A 9 2.34 -5.65 10.80
N GLY A 10 1.57 -6.73 10.99
CA GLY A 10 0.13 -6.80 10.70
C GLY A 10 -0.55 -7.92 11.50
N GLU A 11 -0.01 -8.24 12.67
CA GLU A 11 -0.49 -9.28 13.59
C GLU A 11 -1.05 -8.67 14.89
N GLY A 12 -1.34 -7.37 14.86
CA GLY A 12 -1.87 -6.61 15.97
C GLY A 12 -0.77 -6.05 16.87
N VAL A 13 -1.16 -5.57 18.05
CA VAL A 13 -0.24 -4.95 19.02
C VAL A 13 0.56 -6.02 19.78
N THR A 14 1.39 -6.75 19.05
CA THR A 14 2.32 -7.75 19.61
C THR A 14 3.49 -7.09 20.32
N GLN A 15 4.27 -7.87 21.07
CA GLN A 15 5.52 -7.35 21.64
C GLN A 15 6.51 -6.93 20.55
N SER A 16 6.55 -7.63 19.40
CA SER A 16 7.40 -7.26 18.26
C SER A 16 7.02 -5.86 17.73
N PHE A 17 5.72 -5.63 17.52
CA PHE A 17 5.21 -4.32 17.12
C PHE A 17 5.59 -3.23 18.12
N ILE A 18 5.35 -3.47 19.42
CA ILE A 18 5.70 -2.50 20.47
C ILE A 18 7.20 -2.19 20.47
N ASP A 19 8.05 -3.20 20.37
CA ASP A 19 9.50 -3.06 20.38
C ASP A 19 10.00 -2.28 19.15
N LYS A 20 9.35 -2.42 18.00
CA LYS A 20 9.67 -1.65 16.79
C LYS A 20 9.21 -0.20 16.86
N VAL A 21 8.04 0.09 17.44
CA VAL A 21 7.50 1.47 17.51
C VAL A 21 8.11 2.27 18.65
N THR A 22 8.37 1.63 19.81
CA THR A 22 8.82 2.31 21.04
C THR A 22 10.04 3.23 20.85
N PRO A 23 11.08 2.88 20.09
CA PRO A 23 12.24 3.75 19.85
C PRO A 23 11.92 5.08 19.15
N PHE A 24 10.76 5.19 18.51
CA PHE A 24 10.34 6.35 17.73
C PHE A 24 9.39 7.28 18.47
N LEU A 25 8.88 6.87 19.64
CA LEU A 25 7.93 7.66 20.43
C LEU A 25 8.49 9.04 20.78
N GLY A 26 7.71 10.09 20.50
CA GLY A 26 8.09 11.48 20.76
C GLY A 26 9.18 12.05 19.84
N ASN A 27 9.68 11.29 18.86
CA ASN A 27 10.70 11.78 17.94
C ASN A 27 10.07 12.72 16.89
N PRO A 28 10.42 14.03 16.87
CA PRO A 28 9.80 15.00 15.96
C PRO A 28 10.14 14.79 14.48
N LYS A 29 11.09 13.89 14.18
CA LYS A 29 11.46 13.52 12.80
C LYS A 29 10.60 12.39 12.24
N VAL A 30 9.67 11.82 13.00
CA VAL A 30 8.75 10.78 12.51
C VAL A 30 7.54 11.46 11.88
N TYR A 31 7.25 11.10 10.63
CA TYR A 31 6.00 11.45 9.96
C TYR A 31 4.92 10.41 10.26
N GLY A 32 5.32 9.13 10.28
CA GLY A 32 4.39 8.03 10.43
C GLY A 32 5.08 6.66 10.33
N PHE A 33 4.25 5.63 10.22
CA PHE A 33 4.63 4.24 10.15
C PHE A 33 3.99 3.57 8.93
N PHE A 34 4.80 2.86 8.14
CA PHE A 34 4.35 1.96 7.09
C PHE A 34 4.24 0.57 7.73
N LEU A 35 3.01 0.07 7.88
CA LEU A 35 2.70 -1.15 8.65
C LEU A 35 3.01 -2.40 7.82
N VAL A 36 2.29 -2.59 6.71
CA VAL A 36 2.42 -3.75 5.83
C VAL A 36 2.36 -3.34 4.36
N ASP A 37 3.18 -4.00 3.54
CA ASP A 37 3.22 -3.89 2.11
C ASP A 37 2.26 -4.92 1.53
N GLU A 38 1.20 -4.47 0.86
CA GLU A 38 0.15 -5.31 0.26
C GLU A 38 -0.35 -6.41 1.22
N PRO A 39 -0.94 -6.05 2.39
CA PRO A 39 -1.47 -7.03 3.33
C PRO A 39 -2.53 -7.91 2.66
N ASP A 40 -2.46 -9.23 2.85
CA ASP A 40 -3.38 -10.18 2.26
C ASP A 40 -4.56 -10.45 3.22
N PRO A 41 -5.80 -10.02 2.89
CA PRO A 41 -6.95 -10.23 3.76
C PRO A 41 -7.47 -11.67 3.75
N THR A 42 -6.96 -12.52 2.86
CA THR A 42 -7.45 -13.90 2.63
C THR A 42 -6.48 -14.97 3.11
N GLY A 43 -5.19 -14.62 3.24
CA GLY A 43 -4.12 -15.57 3.50
C GLY A 43 -3.80 -16.51 2.34
N GLN A 44 -4.31 -16.26 1.14
CA GLN A 44 -4.14 -17.13 -0.02
C GLN A 44 -2.73 -17.03 -0.62
N TYR A 45 -2.17 -15.83 -0.61
CA TYR A 45 -0.90 -15.49 -1.26
C TYR A 45 0.21 -15.28 -0.22
N HIS A 46 -0.13 -14.67 0.92
CA HIS A 46 0.78 -14.35 2.03
C HIS A 46 0.14 -14.71 3.39
N THR A 47 0.83 -14.41 4.49
CA THR A 47 0.20 -14.50 5.82
C THR A 47 -1.01 -13.59 5.86
N GLN A 48 -2.15 -14.11 6.33
CA GLN A 48 -3.37 -13.33 6.47
C GLN A 48 -3.16 -12.16 7.44
N VAL A 49 -3.64 -10.99 7.06
CA VAL A 49 -3.66 -9.78 7.91
C VAL A 49 -5.10 -9.38 8.15
N ASP A 50 -5.55 -9.48 9.39
CA ASP A 50 -6.92 -9.10 9.75
C ASP A 50 -7.05 -7.57 9.84
N ALA A 51 -8.18 -7.03 9.37
CA ALA A 51 -8.44 -5.59 9.47
C ALA A 51 -8.46 -5.11 10.94
N GLU A 52 -8.89 -5.97 11.86
CA GLU A 52 -8.89 -5.72 13.31
C GLU A 52 -7.48 -5.56 13.88
N ASP A 53 -6.51 -6.30 13.34
CA ASP A 53 -5.10 -6.21 13.75
C ASP A 53 -4.47 -4.90 13.29
N LEU A 54 -4.66 -4.53 12.02
CA LEU A 54 -4.22 -3.21 11.51
C LEU A 54 -4.88 -2.06 12.27
N LYS A 55 -6.16 -2.22 12.63
CA LYS A 55 -6.88 -1.28 13.48
C LYS A 55 -6.25 -1.13 14.86
N ALA A 56 -5.94 -2.25 15.52
CA ALA A 56 -5.32 -2.24 16.83
C ALA A 56 -3.94 -1.56 16.80
N GLU A 57 -3.14 -1.83 15.77
CA GLU A 57 -1.84 -1.19 15.55
C GLU A 57 -1.96 0.31 15.31
N SER A 58 -2.87 0.73 14.42
CA SER A 58 -3.11 2.15 14.10
C SER A 58 -3.60 2.92 15.33
N ASP A 59 -4.59 2.39 16.05
CA ASP A 59 -5.12 2.98 17.28
C ASP A 59 -4.05 3.09 18.36
N TRP A 60 -3.15 2.10 18.48
CA TRP A 60 -2.06 2.12 19.45
C TRP A 60 -1.04 3.23 19.15
N ILE A 61 -0.72 3.43 17.87
CA ILE A 61 0.16 4.51 17.39
C ILE A 61 -0.49 5.86 17.67
N HIS A 62 -1.74 6.09 17.25
CA HIS A 62 -2.42 7.38 17.46
C HIS A 62 -2.60 7.73 18.94
N ALA A 63 -2.82 6.74 19.81
CA ALA A 63 -2.91 6.96 21.25
C ALA A 63 -1.60 7.50 21.89
N ARG A 64 -0.44 7.29 21.25
CA ARG A 64 0.89 7.68 21.76
C ARG A 64 1.58 8.74 20.92
N MET A 65 1.23 8.82 19.65
CA MET A 65 1.71 9.78 18.67
C MET A 65 0.52 10.26 17.82
N PRO A 66 -0.35 11.14 18.36
CA PRO A 66 -1.59 11.55 17.68
C PRO A 66 -1.39 12.19 16.30
N ASP A 67 -0.20 12.77 16.06
CA ASP A 67 0.14 13.41 14.78
C ASP A 67 0.81 12.44 13.78
N ALA A 68 1.16 11.22 14.19
CA ALA A 68 1.80 10.25 13.31
C ALA A 68 0.79 9.62 12.36
N LYS A 69 1.17 9.47 11.09
CA LYS A 69 0.36 8.78 10.08
C LYS A 69 0.60 7.28 10.08
N THR A 70 -0.43 6.49 9.82
CA THR A 70 -0.28 5.09 9.44
C THR A 70 -0.50 4.91 7.95
N PHE A 71 0.27 4.00 7.35
CA PHE A 71 0.29 3.77 5.92
C PHE A 71 0.40 2.28 5.62
N ILE A 72 -0.31 1.84 4.58
CA ILE A 72 -0.12 0.54 3.90
C ILE A 72 -0.11 0.79 2.39
N THR A 73 0.52 -0.09 1.62
CA THR A 73 0.16 -0.25 0.19
C THR A 73 -1.01 -1.22 0.15
N ALA A 74 -2.11 -0.83 -0.51
CA ALA A 74 -3.30 -1.67 -0.56
C ALA A 74 -3.06 -2.83 -1.55
N MET A 75 -3.39 -4.05 -1.14
CA MET A 75 -3.33 -5.21 -2.03
C MET A 75 -4.51 -5.16 -3.01
N ASP A 76 -4.22 -5.13 -4.30
CA ASP A 76 -5.21 -5.33 -5.35
C ASP A 76 -5.57 -6.82 -5.44
N MET A 77 -6.83 -7.15 -5.14
CA MET A 77 -7.35 -8.52 -5.17
C MET A 77 -7.87 -8.92 -6.56
N GLY A 78 -7.91 -7.96 -7.49
CA GLY A 78 -8.43 -8.13 -8.83
C GLY A 78 -7.33 -8.41 -9.86
N SER A 79 -7.45 -7.74 -11.00
CA SER A 79 -6.51 -7.85 -12.12
C SER A 79 -6.12 -6.46 -12.60
N ALA A 80 -5.01 -6.38 -13.33
CA ALA A 80 -4.60 -5.18 -14.03
C ALA A 80 -5.73 -4.49 -14.85
N GLU A 81 -6.62 -5.27 -15.43
CA GLU A 81 -7.74 -4.81 -16.24
C GLU A 81 -8.98 -4.51 -15.40
N ASN A 82 -9.18 -5.20 -14.28
CA ASN A 82 -10.30 -5.04 -13.37
C ASN A 82 -9.78 -5.07 -11.92
N PRO A 83 -9.15 -3.99 -11.44
CA PRO A 83 -8.64 -3.91 -10.08
C PRO A 83 -9.79 -3.96 -9.08
N ASP A 84 -9.57 -4.57 -7.93
CA ASP A 84 -10.59 -4.75 -6.90
C ASP A 84 -9.99 -4.66 -5.49
N PHE A 85 -10.49 -3.71 -4.72
CA PHE A 85 -10.14 -3.53 -3.30
C PHE A 85 -11.35 -3.79 -2.39
N SER A 86 -12.44 -4.34 -2.93
CA SER A 86 -13.63 -4.64 -2.15
C SER A 86 -13.34 -5.71 -1.09
N ASN A 87 -13.95 -5.57 0.09
CA ASN A 87 -13.75 -6.46 1.22
C ASN A 87 -12.28 -6.56 1.71
N THR A 88 -11.46 -5.54 1.44
CA THR A 88 -10.09 -5.43 1.96
C THR A 88 -10.02 -4.44 3.13
N TYR A 89 -9.33 -3.31 2.96
CA TYR A 89 -9.02 -2.34 3.99
C TYR A 89 -9.43 -0.94 3.55
N ASN A 90 -10.07 -0.21 4.44
CA ASN A 90 -10.34 1.22 4.30
C ASN A 90 -10.25 1.87 5.69
N TYR A 91 -10.46 3.18 5.75
CA TYR A 91 -10.37 3.89 7.03
C TYR A 91 -11.36 3.35 8.07
N ASP A 92 -12.58 3.02 7.66
CA ASP A 92 -13.66 2.63 8.58
C ASP A 92 -13.37 1.31 9.32
N ASN A 93 -12.67 0.36 8.69
CA ASN A 93 -12.35 -0.92 9.30
C ASN A 93 -10.92 -1.02 9.87
N THR A 94 -9.96 -0.20 9.41
CA THR A 94 -8.54 -0.28 9.84
C THR A 94 -8.00 0.95 10.55
N HIS A 95 -8.69 2.10 10.47
CA HIS A 95 -8.15 3.38 10.94
C HIS A 95 -6.78 3.76 10.31
N ILE A 96 -6.41 3.17 9.18
CA ILE A 96 -5.20 3.56 8.45
C ILE A 96 -5.40 4.94 7.82
N ASP A 97 -4.45 5.85 8.03
CA ASP A 97 -4.57 7.22 7.53
C ASP A 97 -4.40 7.33 6.01
N LEU A 98 -3.45 6.57 5.46
CA LEU A 98 -2.95 6.72 4.10
C LEU A 98 -2.81 5.36 3.40
N PHE A 99 -3.22 5.29 2.14
CA PHE A 99 -3.19 4.07 1.33
C PHE A 99 -2.38 4.31 0.06
N GLY A 100 -1.32 3.54 -0.11
CA GLY A 100 -0.57 3.49 -1.35
C GLY A 100 -1.33 2.66 -2.36
N ILE A 101 -1.72 3.26 -3.48
CA ILE A 101 -2.39 2.55 -4.57
C ILE A 101 -1.35 2.29 -5.66
N SER A 102 -0.92 1.03 -5.77
CA SER A 102 0.11 0.57 -6.69
C SER A 102 -0.48 0.19 -8.05
N ALA A 103 -0.10 0.93 -9.10
CA ALA A 103 -0.38 0.60 -10.49
C ALA A 103 0.94 0.55 -11.28
N TYR A 104 1.20 -0.58 -11.95
CA TYR A 104 2.48 -0.85 -12.63
C TYR A 104 2.28 -1.09 -14.14
N PRO A 105 2.04 -0.02 -14.92
CA PRO A 105 1.63 -0.13 -16.32
C PRO A 105 2.77 -0.50 -17.28
N VAL A 106 4.03 -0.34 -16.87
CA VAL A 106 5.18 -0.61 -17.75
C VAL A 106 5.59 -2.08 -17.64
N ARG A 107 5.08 -2.90 -18.57
CA ARG A 107 5.22 -4.36 -18.57
C ARG A 107 5.39 -4.95 -19.97
N THR A 108 6.11 -6.06 -20.08
CA THR A 108 6.19 -6.85 -21.32
C THR A 108 4.87 -7.59 -21.58
N GLY A 109 4.68 -8.09 -22.80
CA GLY A 109 3.45 -8.80 -23.17
C GLY A 109 2.24 -7.88 -23.41
N THR A 110 2.48 -6.57 -23.50
CA THR A 110 1.52 -5.55 -23.92
C THR A 110 2.04 -4.87 -25.19
N ASP A 111 1.15 -4.45 -26.09
CA ASP A 111 1.54 -3.75 -27.33
C ASP A 111 1.96 -2.30 -27.05
N THR A 112 1.37 -1.69 -26.02
CA THR A 112 1.62 -0.32 -25.57
C THR A 112 1.53 -0.24 -24.05
N VAL A 113 2.20 0.76 -23.45
CA VAL A 113 2.02 1.07 -22.02
C VAL A 113 0.60 1.57 -21.78
N ASP A 114 -0.11 0.91 -20.87
CA ASP A 114 -1.48 1.23 -20.49
C ASP A 114 -1.49 2.19 -19.29
N TYR A 115 -1.38 3.49 -19.54
CA TYR A 115 -1.40 4.49 -18.46
C TYR A 115 -2.77 4.61 -17.79
N ASP A 116 -3.86 4.28 -18.49
CA ASP A 116 -5.23 4.30 -17.96
C ASP A 116 -5.42 3.26 -16.84
N MET A 117 -4.47 2.33 -16.68
CA MET A 117 -4.34 1.47 -15.51
C MET A 117 -4.32 2.28 -14.20
N ILE A 118 -3.64 3.42 -14.16
CA ILE A 118 -3.53 4.23 -12.94
C ILE A 118 -4.91 4.76 -12.54
N ASP A 119 -5.62 5.33 -13.51
CA ASP A 119 -6.95 5.90 -13.28
C ASP A 119 -7.96 4.85 -12.84
N ARG A 120 -7.96 3.66 -13.48
CA ARG A 120 -8.88 2.58 -13.07
C ARG A 120 -8.56 2.01 -11.69
N THR A 121 -7.29 1.85 -11.33
CA THR A 121 -6.91 1.30 -10.01
C THR A 121 -7.27 2.30 -8.91
N VAL A 122 -7.07 3.60 -9.14
CA VAL A 122 -7.55 4.65 -8.24
C VAL A 122 -9.08 4.65 -8.14
N ALA A 123 -9.79 4.52 -9.26
CA ALA A 123 -11.26 4.48 -9.26
C ALA A 123 -11.80 3.28 -8.45
N ALA A 124 -11.21 2.09 -8.60
CA ALA A 124 -11.59 0.90 -7.85
C ALA A 124 -11.33 1.05 -6.34
N ALA A 125 -10.21 1.68 -5.95
CA ALA A 125 -9.93 1.98 -4.55
C ALA A 125 -10.98 2.94 -3.95
N VAL A 126 -11.37 3.98 -4.71
CA VAL A 126 -12.41 4.93 -4.31
C VAL A 126 -13.77 4.25 -4.17
N GLU A 127 -14.14 3.39 -5.12
CA GLU A 127 -15.39 2.61 -5.05
C GLU A 127 -15.42 1.66 -3.85
N SER A 128 -14.24 1.17 -3.43
CA SER A 128 -14.06 0.30 -2.25
C SER A 128 -13.99 1.05 -0.91
N GLY A 129 -14.16 2.38 -0.93
CA GLY A 129 -14.24 3.20 0.28
C GLY A 129 -12.93 3.87 0.70
N ILE A 130 -11.91 3.91 -0.16
CA ILE A 130 -10.68 4.67 0.08
C ILE A 130 -10.80 6.04 -0.61
N PRO A 131 -11.15 7.13 0.11
CA PRO A 131 -11.28 8.44 -0.50
C PRO A 131 -9.94 8.96 -1.04
N VAL A 132 -10.00 9.74 -2.12
CA VAL A 132 -8.82 10.35 -2.78
C VAL A 132 -7.91 11.10 -1.80
N SER A 133 -8.46 11.73 -0.76
CA SER A 133 -7.69 12.43 0.28
C SER A 133 -6.77 11.54 1.12
N GLN A 134 -6.96 10.22 1.07
CA GLN A 134 -6.13 9.22 1.75
C GLN A 134 -5.22 8.45 0.79
N ILE A 135 -5.36 8.65 -0.52
CA ILE A 135 -4.55 7.96 -1.52
C ILE A 135 -3.17 8.64 -1.63
N VAL A 136 -2.12 7.84 -1.54
CA VAL A 136 -0.74 8.24 -1.83
C VAL A 136 -0.32 7.61 -3.15
N PRO A 137 0.11 8.41 -4.15
CA PRO A 137 0.61 7.87 -5.40
C PRO A 137 1.83 6.97 -5.19
N VAL A 138 1.78 5.75 -5.73
CA VAL A 138 2.91 4.82 -5.77
C VAL A 138 3.32 4.64 -7.23
N HIS A 139 4.49 5.19 -7.59
CA HIS A 139 4.98 5.14 -8.97
C HIS A 139 5.91 3.95 -9.18
N GLN A 140 5.78 3.29 -10.33
CA GLN A 140 6.71 2.25 -10.75
C GLN A 140 8.11 2.86 -10.95
N THR A 141 9.08 2.45 -10.14
CA THR A 141 10.50 2.81 -10.33
C THR A 141 11.39 1.56 -10.33
N PHE A 142 10.82 0.44 -10.76
CA PHE A 142 11.46 -0.88 -10.79
C PHE A 142 11.09 -1.65 -12.06
N GLY A 143 11.84 -2.71 -12.32
CA GLY A 143 11.50 -3.75 -13.28
C GLY A 143 12.54 -4.87 -13.32
N GLY A 144 12.22 -5.95 -14.03
CA GLY A 144 12.98 -7.19 -14.02
C GLY A 144 12.53 -8.15 -12.90
N GLY A 145 13.46 -9.01 -12.46
CA GLY A 145 13.15 -10.08 -11.50
C GLY A 145 12.42 -11.27 -12.11
N ASN A 146 12.03 -12.22 -11.26
CA ASN A 146 11.39 -13.47 -11.68
C ASN A 146 9.85 -13.44 -11.55
N TRP A 147 9.28 -12.37 -11.00
CA TRP A 147 7.83 -12.21 -10.88
C TRP A 147 7.18 -12.13 -12.25
N THR A 148 6.07 -12.83 -12.41
CA THR A 148 5.25 -12.85 -13.64
C THR A 148 3.99 -12.08 -13.33
N THR A 149 3.66 -11.10 -14.18
CA THR A 149 2.39 -10.37 -14.09
C THR A 149 1.21 -11.34 -14.25
N ASN A 150 0.03 -10.93 -13.80
CA ASN A 150 -1.22 -11.68 -14.00
C ASN A 150 -1.53 -11.99 -15.48
N THR A 151 -0.94 -11.26 -16.43
CA THR A 151 -1.08 -11.47 -17.89
C THR A 151 0.07 -12.29 -18.51
N GLY A 152 0.99 -12.83 -17.71
CA GLY A 152 2.12 -13.64 -18.20
C GLY A 152 3.36 -12.83 -18.61
N GLY A 153 3.29 -11.51 -18.60
CA GLY A 153 4.41 -10.59 -18.84
C GLY A 153 5.33 -10.37 -17.63
N LYS A 154 6.24 -9.39 -17.74
CA LYS A 154 7.20 -8.96 -16.72
C LYS A 154 7.13 -7.46 -16.51
N TYR A 155 7.29 -6.98 -15.28
CA TYR A 155 7.48 -5.56 -15.00
C TYR A 155 8.81 -5.06 -15.58
N VAL A 156 8.82 -3.84 -16.12
CA VAL A 156 9.98 -3.23 -16.79
C VAL A 156 10.29 -1.89 -16.16
N MET A 157 11.59 -1.59 -15.99
CA MET A 157 12.03 -0.29 -15.47
C MET A 157 11.56 0.81 -16.42
N PRO A 158 10.78 1.80 -15.97
CA PRO A 158 10.32 2.86 -16.85
C PRO A 158 11.48 3.70 -17.39
N THR A 159 11.35 4.14 -18.64
CA THR A 159 12.19 5.22 -19.16
C THR A 159 11.86 6.54 -18.45
N THR A 160 12.70 7.56 -18.61
CA THR A 160 12.43 8.89 -18.08
C THR A 160 11.10 9.45 -18.55
N ASP A 161 10.78 9.33 -19.85
CA ASP A 161 9.52 9.82 -20.42
C ASP A 161 8.31 9.04 -19.88
N GLN A 162 8.45 7.73 -19.70
CA GLN A 162 7.40 6.90 -19.11
C GLN A 162 7.14 7.28 -17.65
N LEU A 163 8.19 7.51 -16.86
CA LEU A 163 8.06 7.97 -15.48
C LEU A 163 7.38 9.34 -15.39
N GLN A 164 7.77 10.30 -16.26
CA GLN A 164 7.14 11.61 -16.32
C GLN A 164 5.66 11.56 -16.71
N THR A 165 5.27 10.58 -17.52
CA THR A 165 3.86 10.39 -17.91
C THR A 165 3.00 9.83 -16.77
N MET A 166 3.60 9.07 -15.83
CA MET A 166 2.89 8.50 -14.68
C MET A 166 2.73 9.45 -13.48
N MET A 167 3.39 10.62 -13.50
CA MET A 167 3.43 11.59 -12.40
C MET A 167 2.52 12.78 -12.66
#